data_AF-A0A9W4LFV6-F1
#
_entry.id   AF-A0A9W4LFV6-F1
#
_cell.length_a   1.000
_cell.length_b   1.000
_cell.length_c   1.000
_cell.angle_alpha   90.00
_cell.angle_beta   90.00
_cell.angle_gamma   90.00
#
_symmetry.space_group_name_H-M   'P 1'
#
loop_
_entity.id
_entity.type
_entity.pdbx_description
1 polymer ?
#
loop_
_entity_poly.entity_id
_entity_poly.type
_entity_poly.pdbx_seq_one_letter_code
_entity_poly.pdbx_strand_id
1 'polypeptide(L)'
;MNRLQFLHLNPDWNAEPNDPDLVVSPSVGALELSFRLNPFAFAAAPGERAILKFDQCCRWRWDETNDQMWFDGKGRFSDQAPRWGEFYEVMGYDRYASNLDWHIIGDDDPSARHFIFYFRDEAVECFAAEWSLTRHMPLSKP
;
A
#
# COMPACT_ATOMS: atom_id res chain seq x y z
N MET A 1 -25.60 -7.72 2.07
CA MET A 1 -24.21 -7.61 1.57
C MET A 1 -23.40 -6.96 2.67
N ASN A 2 -22.35 -7.61 3.17
CA ASN A 2 -21.48 -6.99 4.17
C ASN A 2 -20.73 -5.81 3.51
N ARG A 3 -20.75 -4.66 4.18
CA ARG A 3 -19.92 -3.50 3.82
C ARG A 3 -18.46 -3.87 4.02
N LEU A 4 -17.59 -3.44 3.11
CA LEU A 4 -16.15 -3.54 3.32
C LEU A 4 -15.74 -2.79 4.59
N GLN A 5 -14.77 -3.36 5.30
CA GLN A 5 -14.15 -2.73 6.46
C GLN A 5 -12.67 -2.49 6.15
N PHE A 6 -12.10 -1.46 6.74
CA PHE A 6 -10.72 -1.05 6.49
C PHE A 6 -9.99 -0.98 7.82
N LEU A 7 -9.09 -1.94 8.05
CA LEU A 7 -8.21 -1.92 9.21
C LEU A 7 -7.00 -1.04 8.90
N HIS A 8 -6.82 0.04 9.63
CA HIS A 8 -5.69 0.96 9.48
C HIS A 8 -4.40 0.35 10.05
N LEU A 9 -3.36 0.27 9.23
CA LEU A 9 -2.15 -0.51 9.53
C LEU A 9 -0.90 0.34 9.81
N ASN A 10 -0.95 1.64 9.54
CA ASN A 10 0.17 2.57 9.71
C ASN A 10 -0.17 3.75 10.67
N PRO A 11 -0.67 3.51 11.89
CA PRO A 11 -1.07 4.60 12.78
C PRO A 11 0.09 5.48 13.27
N ASP A 12 1.33 4.99 13.20
CA ASP A 12 2.53 5.59 13.78
C ASP A 12 3.68 5.80 12.78
N TRP A 13 3.43 5.52 11.50
CA TRP A 13 4.36 5.79 10.40
C TRP A 13 3.59 6.08 9.11
N ASN A 14 4.19 6.80 8.17
CA ASN A 14 3.63 6.94 6.83
C ASN A 14 4.72 7.32 5.82
N ALA A 15 4.43 7.16 4.53
CA ALA A 15 5.25 7.66 3.45
C ALA A 15 5.33 9.19 3.47
N GLU A 16 6.48 9.74 3.09
CA GLU A 16 6.64 11.17 2.90
C GLU A 16 5.75 11.63 1.73
N PRO A 17 4.75 12.49 1.95
CA PRO A 17 3.73 12.81 0.95
C PRO A 17 4.28 13.56 -0.27
N ASN A 18 5.51 14.08 -0.23
CA ASN A 18 6.14 14.72 -1.38
C ASN A 18 7.26 13.85 -1.99
N ASP A 19 7.36 12.59 -1.60
CA ASP A 19 8.36 11.67 -2.15
C ASP A 19 7.90 11.09 -3.49
N PRO A 20 8.55 11.44 -4.62
CA PRO A 20 8.27 10.80 -5.91
C PRO A 20 8.94 9.42 -6.05
N ASP A 21 9.77 9.01 -5.09
CA ASP A 21 10.67 7.84 -5.21
C ASP A 21 10.06 6.56 -4.64
N LEU A 22 8.74 6.36 -4.82
CA LEU A 22 8.13 5.06 -4.60
C LEU A 22 8.70 4.06 -5.62
N VAL A 23 9.35 3.02 -5.11
CA VAL A 23 9.87 1.93 -5.93
C VAL A 23 9.07 0.66 -5.63
N VAL A 24 8.46 0.09 -6.65
CA VAL A 24 7.72 -1.18 -6.57
C VAL A 24 8.55 -2.29 -7.19
N SER A 25 8.91 -3.30 -6.39
CA SER A 25 9.79 -4.39 -6.78
C SER A 25 9.06 -5.73 -6.59
N PRO A 26 8.28 -6.19 -7.60
CA PRO A 26 7.67 -7.50 -7.56
C PRO A 26 8.68 -8.61 -7.82
N SER A 27 8.51 -9.74 -7.14
CA SER A 27 9.24 -10.98 -7.36
C SER A 27 8.29 -12.17 -7.18
N VAL A 28 8.74 -13.39 -7.47
CA VAL A 28 7.89 -14.58 -7.33
C VAL A 28 7.45 -14.73 -5.87
N GLY A 29 6.14 -14.63 -5.63
CA GLY A 29 5.54 -14.77 -4.31
C GLY A 29 5.83 -13.62 -3.32
N ALA A 30 6.37 -12.48 -3.77
CA ALA A 30 6.64 -11.36 -2.88
C ALA A 30 6.57 -10.00 -3.60
N LEU A 31 6.08 -8.98 -2.89
CA LEU A 31 6.04 -7.59 -3.35
C LEU A 31 6.76 -6.71 -2.33
N GLU A 32 7.69 -5.88 -2.79
CA GLU A 32 8.37 -4.90 -1.95
C GLU A 32 8.09 -3.47 -2.45
N LEU A 33 7.71 -2.59 -1.53
CA LEU A 33 7.55 -1.16 -1.77
C LEU A 33 8.63 -0.41 -0.98
N SER A 34 9.47 0.37 -1.64
CA SER A 34 10.45 1.22 -0.99
C SER A 34 10.11 2.70 -1.16
N PHE A 35 10.07 3.43 -0.05
CA PHE A 35 9.70 4.85 0.00
C PHE A 35 10.40 5.54 1.19
N ARG A 36 10.44 6.88 1.21
CA ARG A 36 10.87 7.65 2.38
C ARG A 36 9.76 7.73 3.42
N LEU A 37 10.13 7.63 4.69
CA LEU A 37 9.22 7.90 5.79
C LEU A 37 9.03 9.40 5.98
N ASN A 38 7.83 9.81 6.39
CA ASN A 38 7.49 11.20 6.70
C ASN A 38 8.06 11.62 8.08
N PRO A 39 9.12 12.43 8.15
CA PRO A 39 9.72 12.87 9.42
C PRO A 39 8.97 14.05 10.04
N PHE A 40 8.03 14.68 9.32
CA PHE A 40 7.28 15.85 9.78
C PHE A 40 6.10 15.47 10.67
N ALA A 41 5.49 14.31 10.40
CA ALA A 41 4.32 13.82 11.14
C ALA A 41 4.64 12.65 12.08
N PHE A 42 5.75 11.94 11.86
CA PHE A 42 6.08 10.71 12.59
C PHE A 42 7.52 10.69 13.07
N ALA A 43 7.81 9.76 14.00
CA ALA A 43 9.15 9.54 14.51
C ALA A 43 10.03 8.86 13.46
N ALA A 44 10.54 9.64 12.50
CA ALA A 44 11.49 9.22 11.47
C ALA A 44 12.60 10.26 11.29
N ALA A 45 13.79 9.81 10.90
CA ALA A 45 14.88 10.71 10.57
C ALA A 45 14.69 11.32 9.17
N PRO A 46 15.18 12.55 8.91
CA PRO A 46 15.17 13.12 7.57
C PRO A 46 15.87 12.22 6.56
N GLY A 47 15.15 11.81 5.51
CA GLY A 47 15.67 10.91 4.47
C GLY A 47 15.69 9.43 4.85
N GLU A 48 15.15 9.04 6.00
CA GLU A 48 14.97 7.63 6.37
C GLU A 48 14.06 6.92 5.36
N ARG A 49 14.45 5.71 4.96
CA ARG A 49 13.67 4.89 4.03
C ARG A 49 13.03 3.72 4.75
N ALA A 50 11.91 3.27 4.23
CA ALA A 50 11.31 2.01 4.62
C ALA A 50 11.18 1.07 3.41
N ILE A 51 11.12 -0.21 3.71
CA ILE A 51 10.67 -1.26 2.80
C ILE A 51 9.44 -1.90 3.44
N LEU A 52 8.30 -1.77 2.78
CA LEU A 52 7.08 -2.50 3.09
C LEU A 52 7.06 -3.75 2.22
N LYS A 53 7.17 -4.91 2.85
CA LYS A 53 7.22 -6.21 2.18
C LYS A 53 5.91 -6.95 2.40
N PHE A 54 5.41 -7.58 1.34
CA PHE A 54 4.27 -8.48 1.35
C PHE A 54 4.72 -9.88 0.97
N ASP A 55 4.63 -10.80 1.92
CA ASP A 55 5.08 -12.19 1.76
C ASP A 55 3.92 -13.07 1.27
N GLN A 56 4.25 -14.07 0.44
CA GLN A 56 3.29 -14.90 -0.29
C GLN A 56 2.28 -14.06 -1.09
N CYS A 57 2.78 -13.00 -1.73
CA CYS A 57 1.98 -12.15 -2.59
C CYS A 57 1.61 -12.90 -3.87
N CYS A 58 0.32 -13.10 -4.15
CA CYS A 58 -0.13 -13.78 -5.36
C CYS A 58 -0.33 -12.80 -6.52
N ARG A 59 -0.81 -11.59 -6.22
CA ARG A 59 -1.09 -10.57 -7.23
C ARG A 59 -1.04 -9.16 -6.66
N TRP A 60 -0.72 -8.20 -7.52
CA TRP A 60 -0.68 -6.79 -7.17
C TRP A 60 -1.12 -5.92 -8.35
N ARG A 61 -1.48 -4.68 -8.08
CA ARG A 61 -1.77 -3.68 -9.12
C ARG A 61 -1.29 -2.30 -8.68
N TRP A 62 -0.94 -1.51 -9.68
CA TRP A 62 -0.69 -0.09 -9.58
C TRP A 62 -1.92 0.68 -10.07
N ASP A 63 -2.28 1.74 -9.37
CA ASP A 63 -3.40 2.61 -9.70
C ASP A 63 -2.93 4.07 -9.68
N GLU A 64 -2.97 4.76 -10.82
CA GLU A 64 -2.56 6.17 -10.96
C GLU A 64 -3.61 7.16 -10.42
N THR A 65 -4.63 6.68 -9.70
CA THR A 65 -5.53 7.55 -8.94
C THR A 65 -4.72 8.39 -7.95
N ASN A 66 -4.94 9.70 -7.97
CA ASN A 66 -4.44 10.62 -6.95
C ASN A 66 -5.54 11.06 -5.97
N ASP A 67 -5.16 11.88 -4.99
CA ASP A 67 -6.07 12.39 -3.95
C ASP A 67 -7.33 13.06 -4.52
N GLN A 68 -7.18 13.95 -5.50
CA GLN A 68 -8.29 14.66 -6.12
C GLN A 68 -9.26 13.70 -6.80
N MET A 69 -8.76 12.73 -7.57
CA MET A 69 -9.61 11.72 -8.21
C MET A 69 -10.33 10.85 -7.18
N TRP A 70 -9.67 10.53 -6.07
CA TRP A 70 -10.27 9.76 -4.99
C TRP A 70 -11.40 10.51 -4.29
N PHE A 71 -11.23 11.80 -3.99
CA PHE A 71 -12.28 12.66 -3.43
C PHE A 71 -13.42 12.94 -4.42
N ASP A 72 -13.15 12.89 -5.73
CA ASP A 72 -14.16 12.96 -6.79
C ASP A 72 -14.99 11.67 -6.96
N GLY A 73 -14.72 10.62 -6.17
CA GLY A 73 -15.44 9.34 -6.28
C GLY A 73 -14.92 8.39 -7.37
N LYS A 74 -13.77 8.69 -8.00
CA LYS A 74 -13.25 7.96 -9.17
C LYS A 74 -12.18 6.92 -8.80
N GLY A 75 -11.73 6.92 -7.55
CA GLY A 75 -10.65 6.08 -7.08
C GLY A 75 -11.09 4.74 -6.50
N ARG A 76 -10.11 3.84 -6.34
CA ARG A 76 -10.31 2.57 -5.64
C ARG A 76 -10.78 2.80 -4.21
N PHE A 77 -11.95 2.25 -3.87
CA PHE A 77 -12.64 2.44 -2.58
C PHE A 77 -12.93 3.88 -2.17
N SER A 78 -13.04 4.81 -3.13
CA SER A 78 -13.64 6.12 -2.86
C SER A 78 -14.98 5.98 -2.14
N ASP A 79 -15.26 6.90 -1.21
CA ASP A 79 -16.43 6.92 -0.31
C ASP A 79 -16.55 5.71 0.65
N GLN A 80 -15.59 4.78 0.65
CA GLN A 80 -15.59 3.59 1.50
C GLN A 80 -14.39 3.54 2.43
N ALA A 81 -13.18 3.73 1.90
CA ALA A 81 -11.98 3.79 2.72
C ALA A 81 -12.00 5.07 3.59
N PRO A 82 -11.53 5.03 4.85
CA PRO A 82 -11.67 6.16 5.75
C PRO A 82 -10.93 7.43 5.32
N ARG A 83 -9.70 7.29 4.78
CA ARG A 83 -8.82 8.41 4.42
C ARG A 83 -7.87 8.05 3.27
N TRP A 84 -7.62 9.00 2.38
CA TRP A 84 -6.50 8.96 1.42
C TRP A 84 -5.15 9.09 2.14
N GLY A 85 -4.09 8.57 1.52
CA GLY A 85 -2.72 8.64 2.05
C GLY A 85 -2.38 7.61 3.12
N GLU A 86 -3.25 6.64 3.40
CA GLU A 86 -3.06 5.66 4.48
C GLU A 86 -2.98 4.23 3.96
N PHE A 87 -2.45 3.34 4.79
CA PHE A 87 -2.31 1.90 4.52
C PHE A 87 -3.38 1.09 5.26
N TYR A 88 -4.09 0.24 4.52
CA TYR A 88 -5.19 -0.56 5.05
C TYR A 88 -5.11 -2.03 4.64
N GLU A 89 -5.60 -2.89 5.53
CA GLU A 89 -6.19 -4.17 5.14
C GLU A 89 -7.68 -3.99 4.85
N VAL A 90 -8.10 -4.49 3.71
CA VAL A 90 -9.50 -4.49 3.25
C VAL A 90 -10.13 -5.81 3.66
N MET A 91 -11.14 -5.75 4.51
CA MET A 91 -11.86 -6.91 5.02
C MET A 91 -13.26 -6.98 4.43
N GLY A 92 -13.69 -8.21 4.10
CA GLY A 92 -14.99 -8.48 3.50
C GLY A 92 -14.89 -8.82 2.01
N TYR A 93 -16.06 -8.95 1.37
CA TYR A 93 -16.12 -9.37 -0.03
C TYR A 93 -16.10 -8.15 -0.95
N ASP A 94 -14.99 -7.97 -1.65
CA ASP A 94 -14.91 -7.01 -2.73
C ASP A 94 -15.36 -7.62 -4.06
N ARG A 95 -16.58 -7.25 -4.47
CA ARG A 95 -17.21 -7.75 -5.70
C ARG A 95 -16.53 -7.28 -7.00
N TYR A 96 -15.64 -6.30 -6.93
CA TYR A 96 -15.00 -5.70 -8.10
C TYR A 96 -13.57 -6.20 -8.33
N ALA A 97 -12.93 -6.81 -7.33
CA ALA A 97 -11.55 -7.27 -7.40
C ALA A 97 -11.28 -8.11 -8.65
N SER A 98 -12.18 -9.03 -9.02
CA SER A 98 -12.00 -9.91 -10.18
C SER A 98 -11.95 -9.20 -11.54
N ASN A 99 -12.40 -7.95 -11.62
CA ASN A 99 -12.49 -7.19 -12.86
C ASN A 99 -11.33 -6.21 -13.04
N LEU A 100 -10.44 -6.12 -12.06
CA LEU A 100 -9.26 -5.25 -12.13
C LEU A 100 -8.12 -5.94 -12.88
N ASP A 101 -7.25 -5.13 -13.47
CA ASP A 101 -6.05 -5.62 -14.14
C ASP A 101 -4.96 -5.87 -13.08
N TRP A 102 -4.68 -7.15 -12.82
CA TRP A 102 -3.74 -7.61 -11.80
C TRP A 102 -2.47 -8.17 -12.44
N HIS A 103 -1.32 -7.78 -11.90
CA HIS A 103 -0.07 -8.47 -12.15
C HIS A 103 0.00 -9.72 -11.26
N ILE A 104 -0.06 -10.89 -11.89
CA ILE A 104 0.05 -12.18 -11.20
C ILE A 104 1.52 -12.54 -11.00
N ILE A 105 1.93 -12.74 -9.75
CA ILE A 105 3.32 -13.01 -9.35
C ILE A 105 3.46 -14.25 -8.44
N GLY A 106 2.35 -14.93 -8.15
CA GLY A 106 2.30 -16.19 -7.41
C GLY A 106 0.95 -16.88 -7.59
N ASP A 107 0.80 -18.06 -6.99
CA ASP A 107 -0.47 -18.80 -6.99
C ASP A 107 -1.50 -18.12 -6.09
N ASP A 108 -2.76 -18.08 -6.51
CA ASP A 108 -3.85 -17.58 -5.67
C ASP A 108 -3.99 -18.43 -4.40
N ASP A 109 -4.01 -17.77 -3.25
CA ASP A 109 -4.23 -18.39 -1.94
C ASP A 109 -5.57 -17.89 -1.37
N PRO A 110 -6.54 -18.78 -1.07
CA PRO A 110 -7.80 -18.40 -0.43
C PRO A 110 -7.65 -17.73 0.94
N SER A 111 -6.50 -17.90 1.59
CA SER A 111 -6.13 -17.25 2.85
C SER A 111 -5.41 -15.92 2.67
N ALA A 112 -5.10 -15.52 1.42
CA ALA A 112 -4.49 -14.22 1.14
C ALA A 112 -5.39 -13.08 1.63
N ARG A 113 -4.77 -12.13 2.30
CA ARG A 113 -5.38 -10.89 2.79
C ARG A 113 -5.24 -9.81 1.74
N HIS A 114 -6.18 -8.88 1.74
CA HIS A 114 -6.27 -7.82 0.76
C HIS A 114 -5.72 -6.52 1.35
N PHE A 115 -4.70 -5.96 0.72
CA PHE A 115 -4.04 -4.74 1.17
C PHE A 115 -4.15 -3.63 0.13
N ILE A 116 -4.24 -2.39 0.60
CA ILE A 116 -4.11 -1.18 -0.23
C ILE A 116 -3.36 -0.09 0.53
N PHE A 117 -2.37 0.52 -0.12
CA PHE A 117 -1.68 1.70 0.36
C PHE A 117 -1.85 2.84 -0.64
N TYR A 118 -2.48 3.92 -0.19
CA TYR A 118 -2.59 5.17 -0.92
C TYR A 118 -1.33 6.01 -0.68
N PHE A 119 -0.57 6.27 -1.74
CA PHE A 119 0.50 7.26 -1.76
C PHE A 119 -0.05 8.60 -2.26
N ARG A 120 0.82 9.56 -2.59
CA ARG A 120 0.39 10.90 -2.99
C ARG A 120 -0.40 10.87 -4.31
N ASP A 121 0.21 10.30 -5.34
CA ASP A 121 -0.25 10.34 -6.72
C ASP A 121 -0.60 8.94 -7.28
N GLU A 122 -0.53 7.92 -6.43
CA GLU A 122 -0.87 6.55 -6.81
C GLU A 122 -1.39 5.74 -5.61
N ALA A 123 -1.94 4.56 -5.91
CA ALA A 123 -2.22 3.52 -4.92
C ALA A 123 -1.63 2.18 -5.36
N VAL A 124 -1.09 1.44 -4.40
CA VAL A 124 -0.64 0.06 -4.61
C VAL A 124 -1.58 -0.87 -3.85
N GLU A 125 -2.11 -1.86 -4.54
CA GLU A 125 -3.07 -2.83 -4.01
C GLU A 125 -2.54 -4.24 -4.26
N CYS A 126 -2.65 -5.14 -3.29
CA CYS A 126 -2.17 -6.51 -3.44
C CYS A 126 -2.94 -7.53 -2.59
N PHE A 127 -2.75 -8.80 -2.93
CA PHE A 127 -3.18 -9.95 -2.12
C PHE A 127 -1.96 -10.73 -1.66
N ALA A 128 -1.79 -10.87 -0.34
CA ALA A 128 -0.64 -11.51 0.28
C ALA A 128 -1.00 -12.15 1.63
N ALA A 129 -0.20 -13.08 2.14
CA ALA A 129 -0.47 -13.70 3.45
C ALA A 129 -0.18 -12.75 4.62
N GLU A 130 0.91 -12.00 4.53
CA GLU A 130 1.37 -11.10 5.58
C GLU A 130 2.13 -9.90 5.02
N TRP A 131 2.38 -8.92 5.90
CA TRP A 131 3.20 -7.77 5.59
C TRP A 131 4.17 -7.47 6.73
N SER A 132 5.29 -6.86 6.40
CA SER A 132 6.26 -6.35 7.37
C SER A 132 6.88 -5.03 6.90
N LEU A 133 7.26 -4.17 7.85
CA LEU A 133 7.96 -2.91 7.57
C LEU A 133 9.37 -2.98 8.13
N THR A 134 10.37 -2.81 7.27
CA THR A 134 11.78 -2.64 7.68
C THR A 134 12.20 -1.20 7.46
N ARG A 135 12.84 -0.60 8.46
CA ARG A 135 13.31 0.78 8.43
C ARG A 135 14.83 0.82 8.23
N HIS A 136 15.28 1.69 7.33
CA HIS A 136 16.68 1.89 6.99
C HIS A 136 17.08 3.34 7.28
N MET A 137 17.95 3.50 8.28
CA MET A 137 18.53 4.79 8.59
C MET A 137 19.38 5.28 7.41
N PRO A 138 19.32 6.59 7.09
CA PRO A 138 20.21 7.14 6.08
C PRO A 138 21.66 6.94 6.54
N LEU A 139 22.53 6.51 5.63
CA LEU A 139 23.97 6.42 5.90
C LEU A 139 24.45 7.77 6.43
N SER A 140 25.00 7.79 7.65
CA SER A 140 25.72 8.95 8.15
C SER A 140 26.85 9.24 7.16
N LYS A 141 26.86 10.42 6.55
CA LYS A 141 28.04 10.87 5.81
C LYS A 141 29.24 10.86 6.79
N PRO A 142 30.38 10.27 6.41
CA PRO A 142 31.59 10.34 7.22
C PRO A 142 32.08 11.78 7.43
#